data_AF-A0A3B3QE92-F1
#
_entry.id   AF-A0A3B3QE92-F1
#
_cell.length_a   1.000
_cell.length_b   1.000
_cell.length_c   1.000
_cell.angle_alpha   90.00
_cell.angle_beta   90.00
_cell.angle_gamma   90.00
#
_symmetry.space_group_name_H-M   'P 1'
#
loop_
_entity.id
_entity.type
_entity.pdbx_description
1 polymer ?
#
loop_
_entity_poly.entity_id
_entity_poly.type
_entity_poly.pdbx_seq_one_letter_code
_entity_poly.pdbx_strand_id
1 'polypeptide(L)'
;YPEGKFVAYERFSYDALGQQIHVRALIVDHNQTSFVDLLLLYKEGVSYEISYQNQTCKKAPLKTPFRPIEIPPDAKLQGEVVLGSSSAPGMGVLVNSWTGAVPELKAKYLLTFTEFGCLPISSLNHVENVGLILTSFYDLVIGIEDPNEFIPPPFCEKAELQQTESEKVKDFLRFFI
;
A
#
# COMPACT_ATOMS: atom_id res chain seq x y z
N TYR A 1 20.90 -1.68 2.09
CA TYR A 1 20.47 -2.72 1.11
C TYR A 1 21.40 -2.70 -0.10
N PRO A 2 21.52 -3.76 -0.91
CA PRO A 2 22.31 -3.72 -2.14
C PRO A 2 21.82 -2.59 -3.07
N GLU A 3 22.70 -2.07 -3.92
CA GLU A 3 22.35 -1.01 -4.87
C GLU A 3 21.22 -1.47 -5.79
N GLY A 4 20.22 -0.60 -6.01
CA GLY A 4 19.01 -0.93 -6.77
C GLY A 4 17.96 -1.75 -6.00
N LYS A 5 18.09 -1.91 -4.68
CA LYS A 5 17.10 -2.53 -3.81
C LYS A 5 16.82 -1.66 -2.59
N PHE A 6 15.55 -1.50 -2.25
CA PHE A 6 15.12 -0.83 -1.03
C PHE A 6 14.12 -1.69 -0.26
N VAL A 7 13.92 -1.36 1.01
CA VAL A 7 12.81 -1.85 1.82
C VAL A 7 12.06 -0.65 2.38
N ALA A 8 10.75 -0.79 2.52
CA ALA A 8 9.92 0.15 3.25
C ALA A 8 9.27 -0.58 4.42
N TYR A 9 9.32 0.04 5.60
CA TYR A 9 8.53 -0.37 6.75
C TYR A 9 7.39 0.61 6.92
N GLU A 10 6.16 0.13 6.79
CA GLU A 10 4.98 0.99 6.68
C GLU A 10 4.02 0.75 7.83
N ARG A 11 3.45 1.84 8.34
CA ARG A 11 2.18 1.82 9.06
C ARG A 11 1.15 2.47 8.15
N PHE A 12 0.03 1.82 7.94
CA PHE A 12 -1.01 2.32 7.06
C PHE A 12 -2.40 2.23 7.68
N SER A 13 -3.25 3.18 7.31
CA SER A 13 -4.69 3.21 7.54
C SER A 13 -5.35 3.18 6.16
N TYR A 14 -6.26 2.24 5.93
CA TYR A 14 -6.86 1.99 4.62
C TYR A 14 -8.38 1.91 4.72
N ASP A 15 -9.07 2.74 3.96
CA ASP A 15 -10.52 2.74 3.86
C ASP A 15 -10.96 2.74 2.39
N ALA A 16 -11.41 1.57 1.94
CA ALA A 16 -11.91 1.37 0.58
C ALA A 16 -13.24 2.08 0.30
N LEU A 17 -14.10 2.26 1.32
CA LEU A 17 -15.40 2.90 1.17
C LEU A 17 -15.23 4.43 1.06
N GLY A 18 -14.35 4.98 1.89
CA GLY A 18 -13.88 6.36 1.82
C GLY A 18 -13.00 6.65 0.61
N GLN A 19 -12.37 5.62 0.03
CA GLN A 19 -11.29 5.74 -0.95
C GLN A 19 -10.18 6.67 -0.43
N GLN A 20 -9.64 6.30 0.73
CA GLN A 20 -8.64 7.08 1.44
C GLN A 20 -7.59 6.17 2.05
N ILE A 21 -6.33 6.62 1.97
CA ILE A 21 -5.17 5.87 2.44
C ILE A 21 -4.26 6.85 3.16
N HIS A 22 -3.87 6.54 4.40
CA HIS A 22 -2.80 7.24 5.11
C HIS A 22 -1.66 6.26 5.31
N VAL A 23 -0.47 6.57 4.80
CA VAL A 23 0.72 5.72 4.96
C VAL A 23 1.87 6.52 5.56
N ARG A 24 2.55 5.89 6.52
CA ARG A 24 3.77 6.40 7.16
C ARG A 24 4.86 5.35 6.95
N ALA A 25 5.87 5.69 6.16
CA ALA A 25 6.87 4.77 5.68
C ALA A 25 8.28 5.20 6.12
N LEU A 26 9.05 4.24 6.65
CA LEU A 26 10.49 4.32 6.79
C LEU A 26 11.13 3.56 5.62
N ILE A 27 11.75 4.29 4.70
CA ILE A 27 12.38 3.72 3.51
C ILE A 27 13.89 3.64 3.75
N VAL A 28 14.45 2.44 3.59
CA VAL A 28 15.88 2.17 3.69
C VAL A 28 16.40 1.75 2.32
N ASP A 29 17.20 2.60 1.70
CA ASP A 29 17.82 2.38 0.40
C ASP A 29 19.34 2.55 0.51
N HIS A 30 20.09 1.49 0.22
CA HIS A 30 21.55 1.44 0.35
C HIS A 30 22.11 2.09 1.64
N ASN A 31 22.54 3.36 1.55
CA ASN A 31 23.13 4.16 2.63
C ASN A 31 22.23 5.33 3.11
N GLN A 32 20.99 5.40 2.61
CA GLN A 32 20.04 6.45 2.95
C GLN A 32 18.84 5.86 3.66
N THR A 33 18.37 6.59 4.66
CA THR A 33 17.11 6.31 5.33
C THR A 33 16.26 7.56 5.23
N SER A 34 15.03 7.41 4.76
CA SER A 34 14.09 8.51 4.61
C SER A 34 12.74 8.16 5.24
N PHE A 35 12.07 9.17 5.75
CA PHE A 35 10.72 9.05 6.28
C PHE A 35 9.76 9.76 5.36
N VAL A 36 8.61 9.14 5.12
CA VAL A 36 7.56 9.65 4.26
C VAL A 36 6.21 9.47 4.96
N ASP A 37 5.39 10.50 4.94
CA ASP A 37 4.01 10.49 5.42
C ASP A 37 3.12 10.98 4.27
N LEU A 38 2.28 10.10 3.74
CA LEU A 38 1.40 10.38 2.61
C LEU A 38 -0.06 10.14 3.00
N LEU A 39 -0.87 11.17 2.87
CA LEU A 39 -2.32 11.08 2.97
C LEU A 39 -2.93 11.24 1.57
N LEU A 40 -3.64 10.21 1.12
CA LEU A 40 -4.27 10.10 -0.20
C LEU A 40 -5.79 10.16 -0.05
N LEU A 41 -6.41 11.21 -0.58
CA LEU A 41 -7.85 11.43 -0.51
C LEU A 41 -8.43 11.40 -1.93
N TYR A 42 -8.83 10.21 -2.39
CA TYR A 42 -9.21 10.02 -3.80
C TYR A 42 -10.52 10.72 -4.16
N LYS A 43 -11.50 10.77 -3.25
CA LYS A 43 -12.76 11.50 -3.46
C LYS A 43 -12.54 13.00 -3.64
N GLU A 44 -11.50 13.55 -3.01
CA GLU A 44 -11.11 14.95 -3.16
C GLU A 44 -10.11 15.17 -4.31
N GLY A 45 -9.56 14.09 -4.88
CA GLY A 45 -8.57 14.15 -5.95
C GLY A 45 -7.24 14.78 -5.52
N VAL A 46 -6.88 14.66 -4.23
CA VAL A 46 -5.66 15.28 -3.69
C VAL A 46 -4.84 14.32 -2.83
N SER A 47 -3.55 14.60 -2.77
CA SER A 47 -2.58 13.94 -1.91
C SER A 47 -1.81 14.97 -1.09
N TYR A 48 -1.39 14.59 0.11
CA TYR A 48 -0.57 15.38 1.00
C TYR A 48 0.70 14.61 1.36
N GLU A 49 1.86 15.21 1.14
CA GLU A 49 3.11 14.78 1.78
C GLU A 49 3.30 15.64 3.03
N ILE A 50 3.25 15.02 4.21
CA ILE A 50 3.17 15.72 5.50
C ILE A 50 4.54 15.70 6.19
N SER A 51 5.00 16.86 6.66
CA SER A 51 6.19 16.98 7.51
C SER A 51 5.82 17.54 8.86
N TYR A 52 5.60 16.66 9.85
CA TYR A 52 5.27 17.07 11.22
C TYR A 52 6.39 17.86 11.89
N GLN A 53 7.66 17.51 11.63
CA GLN A 53 8.81 18.22 12.19
C GLN A 53 8.87 19.68 11.74
N ASN A 54 8.57 19.93 10.47
CA ASN A 54 8.61 21.28 9.90
C ASN A 54 7.25 21.98 9.92
N GLN A 55 6.19 21.28 10.32
CA GLN A 55 4.79 21.73 10.20
C GLN A 55 4.46 22.23 8.78
N THR A 56 4.92 21.50 7.76
CA THR A 56 4.66 21.82 6.36
C THR A 56 4.01 20.65 5.63
N CYS A 57 3.26 20.95 4.57
CA CYS A 57 2.68 19.95 3.69
C CYS A 57 2.91 20.31 2.23
N LYS A 58 3.14 19.31 1.39
CA LYS A 58 3.05 19.47 -0.07
C LYS A 58 1.74 18.87 -0.53
N LYS A 59 0.87 19.69 -1.11
CA LYS A 59 -0.41 19.26 -1.66
C LYS A 59 -0.26 19.03 -3.17
N ALA A 60 -0.64 17.86 -3.66
CA ALA A 60 -0.53 17.53 -5.08
C ALA A 60 -1.82 16.87 -5.60
N PRO A 61 -2.19 17.06 -6.88
CA PRO A 61 -3.33 16.38 -7.48
C PRO A 61 -3.09 14.87 -7.49
N LEU A 62 -4.13 14.11 -7.18
CA LEU A 62 -4.15 12.65 -7.23
C LEU A 62 -4.90 12.23 -8.49
N LYS A 63 -4.15 11.77 -9.50
CA LYS A 63 -4.70 11.44 -10.83
C LYS A 63 -4.80 9.94 -11.04
N THR A 64 -3.93 9.18 -10.38
CA THR A 64 -3.96 7.73 -10.38
C THR A 64 -5.29 7.26 -9.78
N PRO A 65 -6.03 6.34 -10.42
CA PRO A 65 -7.29 5.85 -9.89
C PRO A 65 -7.09 5.01 -8.63
N PHE A 66 -8.08 5.04 -7.74
CA PHE A 66 -8.09 4.16 -6.56
C PHE A 66 -8.15 2.70 -7.00
N ARG A 67 -7.26 1.88 -6.46
CA ARG A 67 -7.28 0.43 -6.63
C ARG A 67 -7.44 -0.24 -5.27
N PRO A 68 -8.49 -1.03 -5.07
CA PRO A 68 -8.70 -1.70 -3.80
C PRO A 68 -7.67 -2.81 -3.55
N ILE A 69 -7.36 -3.06 -2.28
CA ILE A 69 -6.57 -4.24 -1.87
C ILE A 69 -7.54 -5.42 -1.84
N GLU A 70 -7.73 -6.05 -2.99
CA GLU A 70 -8.65 -7.17 -3.15
C GLU A 70 -8.11 -8.20 -4.14
N ILE A 71 -8.77 -9.35 -4.22
CA ILE A 71 -8.52 -10.34 -5.28
C ILE A 71 -9.31 -9.89 -6.51
N PRO A 72 -8.66 -9.61 -7.65
CA PRO A 72 -9.38 -9.22 -8.86
C PRO A 72 -10.35 -10.32 -9.31
N PRO A 73 -11.54 -9.98 -9.84
CA PRO A 73 -12.55 -10.97 -10.22
C PRO A 73 -12.10 -11.98 -11.30
N ASP A 74 -11.11 -11.62 -12.11
CA ASP A 74 -10.52 -12.44 -13.17
C ASP A 74 -9.24 -13.17 -12.73
N ALA A 75 -8.84 -13.04 -11.47
CA ALA A 75 -7.68 -13.73 -10.90
C ALA A 75 -7.89 -15.25 -10.91
N LYS A 76 -6.80 -15.99 -11.09
CA LYS A 76 -6.81 -17.46 -11.11
C LYS A 76 -6.27 -18.00 -9.81
N LEU A 77 -7.01 -18.91 -9.17
CA LEU A 77 -6.53 -19.63 -8.01
C LEU A 77 -5.30 -20.46 -8.40
N GLN A 78 -4.19 -20.22 -7.72
CA GLN A 78 -2.96 -20.98 -7.89
C GLN A 78 -2.91 -22.17 -6.92
N GLY A 79 -3.39 -21.98 -5.70
CA GLY A 79 -3.48 -23.05 -4.71
C GLY A 79 -3.77 -22.57 -3.31
N GLU A 80 -4.11 -23.54 -2.47
CA GLU A 80 -4.38 -23.38 -1.05
C GLU A 80 -3.25 -24.02 -0.24
N VAL A 81 -2.75 -23.32 0.78
CA VAL A 81 -1.68 -23.82 1.65
C VAL A 81 -1.90 -23.39 3.10
N VAL A 82 -1.29 -24.13 4.03
CA VAL A 82 -1.20 -23.72 5.44
C VAL A 82 0.16 -23.05 5.68
N LEU A 83 0.16 -21.78 6.05
CA LEU A 83 1.35 -21.11 6.57
C LEU A 83 1.53 -21.49 8.05
N GLY A 84 2.75 -21.89 8.44
CA GLY A 84 3.02 -22.39 9.79
C GLY A 84 2.94 -23.92 9.85
N SER A 85 2.18 -24.46 10.80
CA SER A 85 2.09 -25.91 11.03
C SER A 85 0.65 -26.38 11.22
N SER A 86 0.34 -27.54 10.63
CA SER A 86 -0.94 -28.24 10.84
C SER A 86 -0.92 -29.18 12.05
N SER A 87 0.16 -29.18 12.85
CA SER A 87 0.34 -30.13 13.95
C SER A 87 -0.62 -29.92 15.13
N ALA A 88 -1.12 -28.71 15.36
CA ALA A 88 -2.22 -28.45 16.31
C ALA A 88 -3.00 -27.18 15.97
N PRO A 89 -4.21 -26.99 16.55
CA PRO A 89 -5.02 -25.79 16.34
C PRO A 89 -4.26 -24.51 16.70
N GLY A 90 -4.39 -23.49 15.86
CA GLY A 90 -3.76 -22.18 16.06
C GLY A 90 -2.29 -22.08 15.67
N MET A 91 -1.64 -23.17 15.25
CA MET A 91 -0.24 -23.14 14.78
C MET A 91 -0.09 -22.79 13.30
N GLY A 92 -1.19 -22.62 12.57
CA GLY A 92 -1.16 -22.32 11.15
C GLY A 92 -2.33 -21.47 10.70
N VAL A 93 -2.14 -20.85 9.55
CA VAL A 93 -3.13 -19.99 8.87
C VAL A 93 -3.38 -20.57 7.49
N LEU A 94 -4.64 -20.90 7.19
CA LEU A 94 -5.05 -21.33 5.87
C LEU A 94 -5.12 -20.12 4.94
N VAL A 95 -4.41 -20.19 3.81
CA VAL A 95 -4.31 -19.10 2.85
C VAL A 95 -4.50 -19.60 1.43
N ASN A 96 -5.03 -18.71 0.59
CA ASN A 96 -5.20 -18.93 -0.84
C ASN A 96 -4.36 -17.96 -1.64
N SER A 97 -3.64 -18.50 -2.63
CA SER A 97 -2.80 -17.72 -3.54
C SER A 97 -3.45 -17.60 -4.91
N TRP A 98 -3.48 -16.38 -5.43
CA TRP A 98 -4.14 -16.00 -6.68
C TRP A 98 -3.15 -15.32 -7.61
N THR A 99 -3.21 -15.64 -8.90
CA THR A 99 -2.33 -15.03 -9.90
C THR A 99 -3.13 -14.42 -11.04
N GLY A 100 -2.57 -13.37 -11.62
CA GLY A 100 -3.14 -12.69 -12.78
C GLY A 100 -2.18 -11.63 -13.31
N ALA A 101 -2.73 -10.75 -14.13
CA ALA A 101 -1.98 -9.66 -14.73
C ALA A 101 -2.86 -8.42 -14.82
N VAL A 102 -2.22 -7.25 -14.80
CA VAL A 102 -2.85 -5.96 -15.07
C VAL A 102 -2.19 -5.40 -16.32
N PRO A 103 -2.80 -5.61 -17.51
CA PRO A 103 -2.20 -5.25 -18.79
C PRO A 103 -1.87 -3.75 -18.91
N GLU A 104 -2.71 -2.88 -18.34
CA GLU A 104 -2.52 -1.43 -18.36
C GLU A 104 -1.22 -1.01 -17.66
N LEU A 105 -0.80 -1.78 -16.67
CA LEU A 105 0.44 -1.58 -15.92
C LEU A 105 1.61 -2.42 -16.43
N LYS A 106 1.37 -3.30 -17.40
CA LYS A 106 2.33 -4.34 -17.81
C LYS A 106 2.87 -5.12 -16.61
N ALA A 107 1.95 -5.48 -15.71
CA ALA A 107 2.29 -6.10 -14.46
C ALA A 107 1.68 -7.49 -14.32
N LYS A 108 2.38 -8.39 -13.62
CA LYS A 108 1.87 -9.68 -13.18
C LYS A 108 1.89 -9.72 -11.66
N TYR A 109 0.91 -10.39 -11.07
CA TYR A 109 0.81 -10.48 -9.63
C TYR A 109 0.65 -11.93 -9.15
N LEU A 110 1.09 -12.15 -7.92
CA LEU A 110 0.73 -13.27 -7.07
C LEU A 110 0.30 -12.68 -5.73
N LEU A 111 -0.98 -12.78 -5.43
CA LEU A 111 -1.59 -12.29 -4.20
C LEU A 111 -1.86 -13.48 -3.28
N THR A 112 -1.63 -13.31 -1.98
CA THR A 112 -1.98 -14.32 -0.98
C THR A 112 -2.86 -13.70 0.08
N PHE A 113 -4.02 -14.30 0.31
CA PHE A 113 -5.02 -13.86 1.27
C PHE A 113 -5.36 -14.98 2.24
N THR A 114 -5.78 -14.65 3.46
CA THR A 114 -6.37 -15.64 4.37
C THR A 114 -7.63 -16.21 3.74
N GLU A 115 -7.82 -17.52 3.87
CA GLU A 115 -9.06 -18.17 3.40
C GLU A 115 -10.26 -17.63 4.18
N PHE A 116 -10.09 -17.47 5.50
CA PHE A 116 -11.11 -16.89 6.36
C PHE A 116 -10.87 -15.39 6.54
N GLY A 117 -11.89 -14.60 6.22
CA GLY A 117 -11.87 -13.15 6.38
C GLY A 117 -11.25 -12.36 5.22
N CYS A 118 -10.65 -13.03 4.23
CA CYS A 118 -10.05 -12.41 3.04
C CYS A 118 -9.09 -11.25 3.40
N LEU A 119 -8.23 -11.48 4.39
CA LEU A 119 -7.23 -10.50 4.80
C LEU A 119 -5.97 -10.68 3.96
N PRO A 120 -5.36 -9.60 3.44
CA PRO A 120 -4.14 -9.71 2.66
C PRO A 120 -2.99 -10.21 3.55
N ILE A 121 -2.22 -11.17 3.04
CA ILE A 121 -0.99 -11.67 3.68
C ILE A 121 0.22 -11.17 2.92
N SER A 122 0.22 -11.30 1.60
CA SER A 122 1.29 -10.79 0.77
C SER A 122 0.85 -10.49 -0.66
N SER A 123 1.61 -9.63 -1.32
CA SER A 123 1.52 -9.34 -2.74
C SER A 123 2.90 -9.41 -3.35
N LEU A 124 3.04 -10.19 -4.42
CA LEU A 124 4.25 -10.25 -5.23
C LEU A 124 3.94 -9.75 -6.63
N ASN A 125 4.45 -8.58 -6.94
CA ASN A 125 4.17 -7.83 -8.15
C ASN A 125 5.42 -7.75 -9.01
N HIS A 126 5.34 -8.17 -10.27
CA HIS A 126 6.39 -7.98 -11.26
C HIS A 126 5.94 -6.97 -12.31
N VAL A 127 6.58 -5.81 -12.35
CA VAL A 127 6.30 -4.73 -13.29
C VAL A 127 7.49 -4.59 -14.25
N GLU A 128 7.27 -4.67 -15.56
CA GLU A 128 8.32 -4.83 -16.59
C GLU A 128 9.48 -3.81 -16.51
N ASN A 129 9.21 -2.57 -16.08
CA ASN A 129 10.21 -1.49 -15.98
C ASN A 129 10.62 -1.11 -14.54
N VAL A 130 10.09 -1.79 -13.53
CA VAL A 130 10.38 -1.50 -12.11
C VAL A 130 11.05 -2.70 -11.44
N GLY A 131 10.65 -3.91 -11.82
CA GLY A 131 11.15 -5.15 -11.26
C GLY A 131 10.14 -5.80 -10.32
N LEU A 132 10.67 -6.55 -9.34
CA LEU A 132 9.90 -7.34 -8.40
C LEU A 132 9.66 -6.55 -7.11
N ILE A 133 8.39 -6.44 -6.73
CA ILE A 133 7.94 -5.77 -5.53
C ILE A 133 7.23 -6.81 -4.67
N LEU A 134 7.76 -7.06 -3.47
CA LEU A 134 7.14 -7.93 -2.47
C LEU A 134 6.63 -7.06 -1.33
N THR A 135 5.32 -7.12 -1.08
CA THR A 135 4.66 -6.48 0.06
C THR A 135 4.13 -7.57 0.97
N SER A 136 4.43 -7.48 2.26
CA SER A 136 3.89 -8.36 3.30
C SER A 136 3.04 -7.54 4.26
N PHE A 137 1.86 -8.04 4.59
CA PHE A 137 0.92 -7.40 5.50
C PHE A 137 0.92 -8.13 6.84
N TYR A 138 0.97 -7.39 7.93
CA TYR A 138 1.02 -7.92 9.28
C TYR A 138 0.29 -6.97 10.24
N ASP A 139 -0.07 -7.48 11.42
CA ASP A 139 -0.76 -6.73 12.48
C ASP A 139 -2.02 -5.99 12.02
N LEU A 140 -2.75 -6.59 11.07
CA LEU A 140 -3.99 -6.01 10.54
C LEU A 140 -5.09 -6.01 11.60
N VAL A 141 -5.67 -4.83 11.82
CA VAL A 141 -6.87 -4.64 12.65
C VAL A 141 -8.01 -4.21 11.74
N ILE A 142 -9.14 -4.92 11.80
CA ILE A 142 -10.31 -4.57 11.01
C ILE A 142 -10.97 -3.33 11.60
N GLY A 143 -11.17 -2.32 10.76
CA GLY A 143 -11.75 -1.04 11.14
C GLY A 143 -10.70 0.05 11.29
N ILE A 144 -11.17 1.28 11.53
CA ILE A 144 -10.33 2.45 11.73
C ILE A 144 -10.42 2.84 13.20
N GLU A 145 -9.33 2.67 13.95
CA GLU A 145 -9.31 2.92 15.39
C GLU A 145 -9.37 4.43 15.72
N ASP A 146 -8.62 5.25 14.97
CA ASP A 146 -8.63 6.70 15.09
C ASP A 146 -9.28 7.33 13.84
N PRO A 147 -10.49 7.91 13.96
CA PRO A 147 -11.18 8.51 12.83
C PRO A 147 -10.44 9.75 12.26
N ASN A 148 -9.48 10.31 12.99
CA ASN A 148 -8.70 11.46 12.54
C ASN A 148 -7.55 11.08 11.60
N GLU A 149 -7.30 9.78 11.38
CA GLU A 149 -6.23 9.29 10.49
C GLU A 149 -6.34 9.85 9.07
N PHE A 150 -7.54 10.21 8.60
CA PHE A 150 -7.73 10.74 7.25
C PHE A 150 -7.94 12.27 7.19
N ILE A 151 -7.78 12.97 8.32
CA ILE A 151 -7.94 14.42 8.38
C ILE A 151 -6.56 15.07 8.26
N PRO A 152 -6.30 15.88 7.21
CA PRO A 152 -5.05 16.61 7.11
C PRO A 152 -4.83 17.52 8.33
N PRO A 153 -3.60 17.61 8.88
CA PRO A 153 -3.30 18.53 9.96
C PRO A 153 -3.63 19.99 9.60
N PRO A 154 -3.99 20.86 10.58
CA PRO A 154 -4.37 22.25 10.30
C PRO A 154 -3.31 23.06 9.54
N PHE A 155 -2.02 22.77 9.74
CA PHE A 155 -0.95 23.45 9.00
C PHE A 155 -0.92 23.11 7.50
N CYS A 156 -1.63 22.06 7.06
CA CYS A 156 -1.80 21.74 5.65
C CYS A 156 -2.84 22.62 4.94
N GLU A 157 -3.69 23.37 5.66
CA GLU A 157 -4.75 24.21 5.05
C GLU A 157 -4.19 25.24 4.06
N LYS A 158 -2.99 25.75 4.33
CA LYS A 158 -2.30 26.75 3.51
C LYS A 158 -1.41 26.16 2.42
N ALA A 159 -1.38 24.84 2.26
CA ALA A 159 -0.53 24.19 1.27
C ALA A 159 -1.03 24.48 -0.15
N GLU A 160 -0.19 25.11 -0.97
CA GLU A 160 -0.48 25.37 -2.37
C GLU A 160 -0.53 24.07 -3.17
N LEU A 161 -1.53 23.95 -4.04
CA LEU A 161 -1.68 22.80 -4.93
C LEU A 161 -0.61 22.83 -6.02
N GLN A 162 0.21 21.78 -6.07
CA GLN A 162 1.19 21.59 -7.12
C GLN A 162 0.54 21.30 -8.48
N GLN A 163 1.25 21.59 -9.58
CA GLN A 163 0.73 21.37 -10.94
C GLN A 163 0.69 19.89 -11.33
N THR A 164 1.55 19.08 -10.73
CA THR A 164 1.78 17.68 -11.08
C THR A 164 1.55 16.78 -9.88
N GLU A 165 1.17 15.53 -10.15
CA GLU A 165 1.07 14.49 -9.14
C GLU A 165 2.45 14.20 -8.53
N SER A 166 2.47 13.89 -7.24
CA SER A 166 3.70 13.60 -6.49
C SER A 166 4.35 12.31 -6.97
N GLU A 167 5.65 12.35 -7.25
CA GLU A 167 6.39 11.15 -7.67
C GLU A 167 6.44 10.10 -6.55
N LYS A 168 6.56 10.54 -5.28
CA LYS A 168 6.48 9.64 -4.12
C LYS A 168 5.14 8.91 -4.04
N VAL A 169 4.06 9.60 -4.40
CA VAL A 169 2.72 9.00 -4.46
C VAL A 169 2.68 7.97 -5.58
N LYS A 170 3.17 8.29 -6.78
CA LYS A 170 3.21 7.30 -7.88
C LYS A 170 4.04 6.08 -7.52
N ASP A 171 5.18 6.27 -6.88
CA ASP A 171 6.05 5.17 -6.43
C ASP A 171 5.33 4.29 -5.41
N PHE A 172 4.64 4.89 -4.42
CA PHE A 172 3.82 4.16 -3.46
C PHE A 172 2.66 3.40 -4.15
N LEU A 173 2.01 4.00 -5.14
CA LEU A 173 0.90 3.35 -5.83
C LEU A 173 1.31 2.15 -6.69
N ARG A 174 2.60 1.93 -6.94
CA ARG A 174 3.09 0.70 -7.59
C ARG A 174 2.97 -0.53 -6.70
N PHE A 175 2.79 -0.38 -5.39
CA PHE A 175 2.52 -1.50 -4.48
C PHE A 175 1.11 -2.08 -4.66
N PHE A 176 0.18 -1.30 -5.22
CA PHE A 176 -1.21 -1.68 -5.44
C PHE A 176 -1.45 -1.98 -6.93
N ILE A 177 -1.80 -3.24 -7.21
CA ILE A 177 -2.07 -3.75 -8.55
C ILE A 177 -3.53 -4.14 -8.66
#